data_AF-A0A950C258-F1
#
_entry.id   AF-A0A950C258-F1
#
_cell.length_a   1.000
_cell.length_b   1.000
_cell.length_c   1.000
_cell.angle_alpha   90.00
_cell.angle_beta   90.00
_cell.angle_gamma   90.00
#
_symmetry.space_group_name_H-M   'P 1'
#
loop_
_entity.id
_entity.type
_entity.pdbx_description
1 polymer ?
#
loop_
_entity_poly.entity_id
_entity_poly.type
_entity_poly.pdbx_seq_one_letter_code
_entity_poly.pdbx_strand_id
1 'polypeptide(L)'
;MGIALGLLAGIMYGASDFIGGLASRKSSTFAVAVISQLVGFVVLIALLPVLPKATPARADLLWGLLAGLGGGAGILFLYQGLAVGRMSVVSPITAVVAAIIPLMVGLLLGERPSVIALTGVGIALVSV
;
A
#
# COMPACT_ATOMS: atom_id res chain seq x y z
N MET A 1 -4.07 17.40 10.24
CA MET A 1 -3.63 17.00 8.88
C MET A 1 -3.60 15.48 8.70
N GLY A 2 -2.96 14.72 9.60
CA GLY A 2 -2.83 13.25 9.47
C GLY A 2 -4.15 12.49 9.28
N ILE A 3 -5.22 12.86 9.99
CA ILE A 3 -6.54 12.20 9.84
C ILE A 3 -7.11 12.38 8.43
N ALA A 4 -7.08 13.60 7.88
CA ALA A 4 -7.60 13.88 6.54
C ALA A 4 -6.80 13.14 5.45
N LEU A 5 -5.46 13.11 5.58
CA LEU A 5 -4.60 12.35 4.68
C LEU A 5 -4.83 10.84 4.80
N GLY A 6 -5.07 10.33 6.02
CA GLY A 6 -5.40 8.93 6.26
C GLY A 6 -6.74 8.52 5.63
N LEU A 7 -7.78 9.35 5.76
CA LEU A 7 -9.06 9.12 5.09
C LEU A 7 -8.94 9.16 3.56
N LEU A 8 -8.20 10.14 3.03
CA LEU A 8 -7.94 10.24 1.61
C LEU A 8 -7.18 9.02 1.10
N ALA A 9 -6.14 8.58 1.83
CA ALA A 9 -5.40 7.37 1.51
C ALA A 9 -6.32 6.15 1.53
N GLY A 10 -7.19 6.01 2.54
CA GLY A 10 -8.17 4.92 2.62
C GLY A 10 -9.12 4.89 1.42
N ILE A 11 -9.65 6.04 0.99
CA ILE A 11 -10.50 6.15 -0.20
C ILE A 11 -9.72 5.76 -1.46
N MET A 12 -8.49 6.26 -1.61
CA MET A 12 -7.64 5.97 -2.78
C MET A 12 -7.26 4.50 -2.86
N TYR A 13 -6.84 3.88 -1.74
CA TYR A 13 -6.53 2.45 -1.68
C TYR A 13 -7.75 1.59 -1.96
N GLY A 14 -8.91 1.89 -1.34
CA GLY A 14 -10.15 1.14 -1.59
C GLY A 14 -10.62 1.24 -3.05
N ALA A 15 -10.55 2.44 -3.64
CA ALA A 15 -10.87 2.63 -5.05
C ALA A 15 -9.88 1.88 -5.96
N SER A 16 -8.58 1.92 -5.63
CA SER A 16 -7.53 1.23 -6.37
C SER A 16 -7.72 -0.29 -6.35
N ASP A 17 -8.00 -0.89 -5.19
CA ASP A 17 -8.23 -2.33 -5.06
C ASP A 17 -9.44 -2.78 -5.90
N PHE A 18 -10.53 -2.02 -5.85
CA PHE A 18 -11.74 -2.32 -6.61
C PHE A 18 -11.50 -2.21 -8.13
N ILE A 19 -10.94 -1.09 -8.59
CA ILE A 19 -10.69 -0.85 -10.02
C ILE A 19 -9.61 -1.82 -10.55
N GLY A 20 -8.51 -1.96 -9.81
CA GLY A 20 -7.38 -2.83 -10.15
C GLY A 20 -7.77 -4.30 -10.19
N GLY A 21 -8.57 -4.77 -9.23
CA GLY A 21 -9.08 -6.14 -9.28
C GLY A 21 -10.15 -6.37 -10.36
N LEU A 22 -10.97 -5.36 -10.70
CA LEU A 22 -11.91 -5.47 -11.81
C LEU A 22 -11.16 -5.53 -13.16
N ALA A 23 -10.11 -4.72 -13.31
CA ALA A 23 -9.22 -4.77 -14.48
C ALA A 23 -8.52 -6.13 -14.58
N SER A 24 -8.04 -6.67 -13.46
CA SER A 24 -7.34 -7.97 -13.40
C SER A 24 -8.23 -9.17 -13.69
N ARG A 25 -9.56 -9.02 -13.64
CA ARG A 25 -10.51 -10.05 -14.11
C ARG A 25 -10.74 -10.03 -15.61
N LYS A 26 -10.55 -8.88 -16.25
CA LYS A 26 -10.80 -8.67 -17.69
C LYS A 26 -9.54 -8.78 -18.54
N SER A 27 -8.37 -8.66 -17.91
CA SER A 27 -7.07 -8.59 -18.55
C SER A 27 -6.04 -9.42 -17.78
N SER A 28 -4.86 -9.64 -18.37
CA SER A 28 -3.75 -10.27 -17.67
C SER A 28 -3.37 -9.49 -16.40
N THR A 29 -3.42 -10.15 -15.24
CA THR A 29 -3.02 -9.61 -13.94
C THR A 29 -1.62 -9.00 -13.96
N PHE A 30 -0.69 -9.65 -14.65
CA PHE A 30 0.68 -9.15 -14.80
C PHE A 30 0.72 -7.83 -15.57
N ALA A 31 -0.05 -7.72 -16.66
CA ALA A 31 -0.11 -6.48 -17.43
C ALA A 31 -0.70 -5.33 -16.60
N VAL A 32 -1.76 -5.59 -15.82
CA VAL A 32 -2.36 -4.59 -14.93
C VAL A 32 -1.33 -4.11 -13.89
N ALA A 33 -0.62 -5.02 -13.23
CA ALA A 33 0.41 -4.67 -12.25
C ALA A 33 1.56 -3.85 -12.86
N VAL A 34 2.10 -4.27 -14.01
CA VAL A 34 3.19 -3.57 -14.69
C VAL A 34 2.76 -2.17 -15.12
N ILE A 35 1.57 -2.03 -15.73
CA ILE A 35 1.05 -0.73 -16.15
C ILE A 35 0.83 0.18 -14.94
N SER A 36 0.21 -0.32 -13.86
CA SER A 36 0.03 0.45 -12.62
C SER A 36 1.37 0.95 -12.07
N GLN A 37 2.39 0.09 -12.04
CA GLN A 37 3.72 0.46 -11.54
C GLN A 37 4.42 1.47 -12.45
N LEU A 38 4.30 1.33 -13.78
CA LEU A 38 4.84 2.29 -14.74
C LEU A 38 4.19 3.67 -14.62
N VAL A 39 2.87 3.72 -14.48
CA VAL A 39 2.15 4.98 -14.25
C VAL A 39 2.61 5.63 -12.95
N GLY A 40 2.69 4.86 -11.86
CA GLY A 40 3.22 5.36 -10.58
C GLY A 40 4.66 5.89 -10.70
N PHE A 41 5.51 5.20 -11.45
CA PHE A 41 6.89 5.61 -11.70
C PHE A 41 6.98 6.92 -12.50
N VAL A 42 6.19 7.05 -13.57
CA VAL A 42 6.14 8.29 -14.37
C VAL A 42 5.64 9.47 -13.54
N VAL A 43 4.58 9.26 -12.74
CA VAL A 43 4.07 10.29 -11.83
C VAL A 43 5.13 10.70 -10.82
N LEU A 44 5.86 9.74 -10.25
CA LEU A 44 6.93 10.02 -9.29
C LEU A 44 8.06 10.84 -9.92
N ILE A 45 8.51 10.49 -11.15
CA ILE A 45 9.51 11.28 -11.90
C ILE A 45 9.00 12.70 -12.16
N ALA A 46 7.75 12.84 -12.59
CA ALA A 46 7.15 14.15 -12.87
C ALA A 46 7.05 15.03 -11.62
N LEU A 47 6.94 14.42 -10.43
CA LEU A 47 6.86 15.12 -9.15
C LEU A 47 8.24 15.51 -8.59
N LEU A 48 9.34 14.86 -9.01
CA LEU A 48 10.70 15.12 -8.52
C LEU A 48 11.11 16.61 -8.51
N PRO A 49 10.79 17.44 -9.52
CA PRO A 49 11.19 18.86 -9.54
C PRO A 49 10.56 19.70 -8.42
N VAL A 50 9.43 19.25 -7.87
CA VAL A 50 8.65 19.96 -6.84
C VAL A 50 9.01 19.47 -5.44
N LEU A 51 9.65 18.30 -5.33
CA LEU A 51 10.05 17.72 -4.05
C LEU A 51 11.34 18.36 -3.51
N PRO A 52 11.55 18.35 -2.18
CA PRO A 52 12.79 18.81 -1.59
C PRO A 52 14.00 18.07 -2.16
N LYS A 53 15.09 18.80 -2.45
CA LYS A 53 16.34 18.19 -2.89
C LYS A 53 16.87 17.25 -1.80
N ALA A 54 17.11 16.01 -2.16
CA ALA A 54 17.72 15.00 -1.31
C ALA A 54 18.93 14.38 -2.03
N THR A 55 19.97 14.08 -1.27
CA THR A 55 21.12 13.29 -1.72
C THR A 55 21.01 11.90 -1.11
N PRO A 56 20.49 10.90 -1.85
CA PRO A 56 20.28 9.57 -1.29
C PRO A 56 21.63 8.91 -0.97
N ALA A 57 21.73 8.33 0.22
CA ALA A 57 22.84 7.47 0.59
C ALA A 57 22.67 6.09 -0.07
N ARG A 58 23.75 5.29 -0.09
CA ARG A 58 23.72 3.91 -0.62
C ARG A 58 22.69 3.05 0.12
N ALA A 59 22.52 3.26 1.42
CA ALA A 59 21.53 2.56 2.23
C ALA A 59 20.09 2.87 1.78
N ASP A 60 19.79 4.13 1.45
CA ASP A 60 18.46 4.55 0.98
C ASP A 60 18.10 3.87 -0.34
N LEU A 61 19.09 3.77 -1.26
CA LEU A 61 18.92 3.07 -2.53
C LEU A 61 18.69 1.56 -2.33
N LEU A 62 19.40 0.94 -1.39
CA LEU A 62 19.22 -0.48 -1.09
C LEU A 62 17.84 -0.75 -0.49
N TRP A 63 17.40 0.07 0.47
CA TRP A 63 16.04 -0.02 1.02
C TRP A 63 14.98 0.27 -0.03
N GLY A 64 15.20 1.24 -0.92
CA GLY A 64 14.31 1.51 -2.05
C GLY A 64 14.18 0.33 -3.00
N LEU A 65 15.29 -0.35 -3.30
CA LEU A 65 15.29 -1.56 -4.13
C LEU A 65 14.50 -2.70 -3.45
N LEU A 66 14.78 -2.98 -2.17
CA LEU A 66 14.10 -4.03 -1.42
C LEU A 66 12.60 -3.74 -1.28
N ALA A 67 12.23 -2.49 -0.98
CA ALA A 67 10.85 -2.05 -0.90
C ALA A 67 10.14 -2.14 -2.26
N GLY A 68 10.82 -1.78 -3.35
CA GLY A 68 10.29 -1.88 -4.71
C GLY A 68 10.03 -3.34 -5.13
N LEU A 69 10.97 -4.24 -4.86
CA LEU A 69 10.81 -5.68 -5.14
C LEU A 69 9.69 -6.29 -4.30
N GLY A 70 9.65 -6.00 -2.99
CA GLY A 70 8.62 -6.48 -2.09
C GLY A 70 7.23 -5.94 -2.45
N GLY A 71 7.12 -4.63 -2.70
CA GLY A 71 5.88 -3.97 -3.10
C GLY A 71 5.36 -4.44 -4.45
N GLY A 72 6.24 -4.58 -5.45
CA GLY A 72 5.88 -5.08 -6.77
C GLY A 72 5.38 -6.53 -6.73
N ALA A 73 6.08 -7.41 -6.01
CA ALA A 73 5.63 -8.79 -5.80
C ALA A 73 4.29 -8.83 -5.02
N GLY A 74 4.14 -7.98 -4.00
CA GLY A 74 2.91 -7.85 -3.22
C GLY A 74 1.71 -7.45 -4.07
N ILE A 75 1.85 -6.43 -4.93
CA ILE A 75 0.79 -5.99 -5.86
C ILE A 75 0.41 -7.12 -6.84
N LEU A 76 1.39 -7.84 -7.37
CA LEU A 76 1.12 -8.99 -8.25
C LEU A 76 0.28 -10.05 -7.54
N PHE A 77 0.64 -10.43 -6.31
CA PHE A 77 -0.12 -11.41 -5.54
C PHE A 77 -1.51 -10.89 -5.14
N LEU A 78 -1.63 -9.61 -4.79
CA LEU A 78 -2.91 -8.97 -4.48
C LEU A 78 -3.83 -9.04 -5.70
N TYR A 79 -3.39 -8.56 -6.86
CA TYR A 79 -4.20 -8.54 -8.07
C TYR A 79 -4.55 -9.97 -8.55
N GLN A 80 -3.63 -10.92 -8.39
CA GLN A 80 -3.91 -12.34 -8.67
C GLN A 80 -5.00 -12.88 -7.74
N GLY A 81 -4.92 -12.56 -6.45
CA GLY A 81 -5.94 -12.92 -5.46
C GLY A 81 -7.31 -12.31 -5.80
N LEU A 82 -7.35 -11.04 -6.20
CA LEU A 82 -8.61 -10.35 -6.57
C LEU A 82 -9.22 -10.91 -7.87
N ALA A 83 -8.38 -11.38 -8.80
CA ALA A 83 -8.80 -12.00 -10.05
C ALA A 83 -9.43 -13.38 -9.85
N VAL A 84 -8.80 -14.24 -9.03
CA VAL A 84 -9.23 -15.64 -8.84
C VAL A 84 -10.23 -15.81 -7.69
N GLY A 85 -10.07 -15.04 -6.61
CA GLY A 85 -10.87 -15.15 -5.39
C GLY A 85 -12.10 -14.26 -5.37
N ARG A 86 -12.75 -14.13 -4.20
CA ARG A 86 -13.80 -13.13 -3.97
C ARG A 86 -13.14 -11.81 -3.56
N MET A 87 -13.33 -10.77 -4.38
CA MET A 87 -12.78 -9.44 -4.12
C MET A 87 -13.17 -8.89 -2.73
N SER A 88 -14.40 -9.16 -2.30
CA SER A 88 -14.94 -8.78 -0.98
C SER A 88 -14.27 -9.48 0.21
N VAL A 89 -13.39 -10.45 -0.02
CA VAL A 89 -12.64 -11.17 1.03
C VAL A 89 -11.15 -10.87 0.92
N VAL A 90 -10.62 -10.88 -0.30
CA VAL A 90 -9.18 -10.68 -0.53
C VAL A 90 -8.74 -9.27 -0.11
N SER A 91 -9.46 -8.22 -0.53
CA SER A 91 -9.06 -6.84 -0.22
C SER A 91 -9.09 -6.55 1.30
N PRO A 92 -10.15 -6.89 2.06
CA PRO A 92 -10.15 -6.77 3.52
C PRO A 92 -8.99 -7.50 4.21
N ILE A 93 -8.73 -8.77 3.85
CA ILE A 93 -7.64 -9.56 4.46
C ILE A 93 -6.28 -8.90 4.19
N THR A 94 -6.03 -8.45 2.96
CA THR A 94 -4.77 -7.79 2.62
C THR A 94 -4.61 -6.44 3.32
N ALA A 95 -5.71 -5.69 3.50
CA ALA A 95 -5.69 -4.43 4.24
C ALA A 95 -5.31 -4.63 5.71
N VAL A 96 -5.86 -5.67 6.36
CA VAL A 96 -5.51 -6.03 7.74
C VAL A 96 -4.02 -6.37 7.86
N VAL A 97 -3.48 -7.19 6.96
CA VAL A 97 -2.06 -7.55 6.96
C VAL A 97 -1.18 -6.32 6.72
N ALA A 98 -1.56 -5.47 5.76
CA ALA A 98 -0.84 -4.23 5.43
C ALA A 98 -0.87 -3.20 6.57
N ALA A 99 -1.88 -3.25 7.45
CA ALA A 99 -1.96 -2.38 8.62
C ALA A 99 -1.20 -2.93 9.85
N ILE A 100 -1.29 -4.24 10.10
CA ILE A 100 -0.69 -4.87 11.29
C ILE A 100 0.83 -4.89 11.20
N ILE A 101 1.42 -5.17 10.04
CA ILE A 101 2.88 -5.29 9.93
C ILE A 101 3.59 -3.97 10.29
N PRO A 102 3.25 -2.80 9.69
CA PRO A 102 3.88 -1.53 10.05
C PRO A 102 3.63 -1.14 11.51
N LEU A 103 2.42 -1.40 12.03
CA LEU A 103 2.10 -1.17 13.44
C LEU A 103 3.04 -1.94 14.37
N MET A 104 3.19 -3.25 14.13
CA MET A 104 4.06 -4.10 14.93
C MET A 104 5.51 -3.67 14.83
N VAL A 105 5.99 -3.33 13.63
CA VAL A 105 7.34 -2.81 13.42
C VAL A 105 7.55 -1.49 14.18
N GLY A 106 6.61 -0.55 14.12
CA GLY A 106 6.68 0.72 14.87
C GLY A 106 6.77 0.49 16.38
N LEU A 107 5.92 -0.38 16.93
CA LEU A 107 5.96 -0.76 18.34
C LEU A 107 7.31 -1.40 18.74
N LEU A 108 7.84 -2.29 17.90
CA LEU A 108 9.14 -2.94 18.13
C LEU A 108 10.32 -1.95 18.04
N LEU A 109 10.21 -0.94 17.18
CA LEU A 109 11.18 0.16 17.06
C LEU A 109 11.05 1.20 18.20
N GLY A 110 10.09 1.01 19.10
CA GLY A 110 9.94 1.80 20.33
C GLY A 110 8.90 2.92 20.25
N GLU A 111 8.09 2.97 19.20
CA GLU A 111 6.92 3.88 19.18
C GLU A 111 5.99 3.51 20.33
N ARG A 112 5.50 4.54 21.05
CA ARG A 112 4.55 4.36 22.15
C ARG A 112 3.27 5.14 21.87
N PRO A 113 2.36 4.58 21.06
CA PRO A 113 1.07 5.20 20.78
C PRO A 113 0.25 5.36 22.07
N SER A 114 -0.60 6.37 22.11
CA SER A 114 -1.54 6.53 23.21
C SER A 114 -2.55 5.37 23.23
N VAL A 115 -3.15 5.13 24.39
CA VAL A 115 -4.21 4.12 24.55
C VAL A 115 -5.36 4.36 23.56
N ILE A 116 -5.70 5.63 23.30
CA ILE A 116 -6.74 6.04 22.35
C ILE A 116 -6.36 5.65 20.91
N ALA A 117 -5.08 5.77 20.53
CA ALA A 117 -4.63 5.36 19.20
C ALA A 117 -4.71 3.84 19.04
N LEU A 118 -4.31 3.07 20.05
CA LEU A 118 -4.39 1.61 20.04
C LEU A 118 -5.83 1.10 20.00
N THR A 119 -6.76 1.73 20.73
CA THR A 119 -8.19 1.37 20.61
C THR A 119 -8.74 1.72 19.24
N GLY A 120 -8.34 2.86 18.66
CA GLY A 120 -8.70 3.22 17.28
C GLY A 120 -8.24 2.18 16.26
N VAL A 121 -7.01 1.69 16.38
CA VAL A 121 -6.49 0.57 15.56
C VAL A 121 -7.33 -0.69 15.77
N GLY A 122 -7.64 -1.05 17.02
CA GLY A 122 -8.46 -2.23 17.31
C GLY A 122 -9.85 -2.16 16.66
N ILE A 123 -10.52 -1.00 16.75
CA ILE A 123 -11.82 -0.77 16.10
C ILE A 123 -11.69 -0.86 14.58
N ALA A 124 -10.66 -0.24 14.00
CA ALA A 124 -10.41 -0.29 12.57
C ALA A 124 -10.23 -1.74 12.08
N LEU A 125 -9.44 -2.56 12.78
CA LEU A 125 -9.21 -3.95 12.40
C LEU A 125 -10.47 -4.82 12.50
N VAL A 126 -11.36 -4.55 13.49
CA VAL A 126 -12.63 -5.28 13.63
C VAL A 126 -13.67 -4.86 12.59
N SER A 127 -13.58 -3.63 12.08
CA SER A 127 -14.53 -3.09 11.11
C SER A 127 -14.32 -3.57 9.67
N VAL A 128 -13.13 -4.11 9.37
CA VAL A 128 -12.73 -4.64 8.06
C VAL A 128 -13.23 -6.07 7.90
#